data_AF-A0A8X7E4F7-F1
#
_entry.id   AF-A0A8X7E4F7-F1
#
_cell.length_a   1.000
_cell.length_b   1.000
_cell.length_c   1.000
_cell.angle_alpha   90.00
_cell.angle_beta   90.00
_cell.angle_gamma   90.00
#
_symmetry.space_group_name_H-M   'P 1'
#
loop_
_entity.id
_entity.type
_entity.pdbx_description
1 polymer ?
#
loop_
_entity_poly.entity_id
_entity_poly.type
_entity_poly.pdbx_seq_one_letter_code
_entity_poly.pdbx_strand_id
1 'polypeptide(L)' 'VLEVVGAEITLSPVHTAARDKLRKGAGLAVRFPRFTGRWRTDKKPEDATTIQELIEMYKNQVKKVVE' A
#
# COMPACT_ATOMS: atom_id res chain seq x y z
N VAL A 1 9.88 -12.15 2.87
CA VAL A 1 9.09 -10.90 2.68
C VAL A 1 9.99 -9.70 2.89
N LEU A 2 9.72 -8.55 2.26
CA LEU A 2 10.49 -7.30 2.47
C LEU A 2 9.69 -6.33 3.33
N GLU A 3 10.38 -5.66 4.26
CA GLU A 3 9.78 -4.55 4.98
C GLU A 3 10.04 -3.24 4.21
N VAL A 4 8.96 -2.60 3.79
CA VAL A 4 8.99 -1.36 2.99
C VAL A 4 8.20 -0.30 3.71
N VAL A 5 8.75 0.91 3.79
CA VAL A 5 8.09 2.09 4.37
C VAL A 5 7.85 3.12 3.28
N GLY A 6 6.74 3.86 3.37
CA GLY A 6 6.41 4.94 2.46
C GLY A 6 5.76 6.09 3.19
N ALA A 7 5.54 7.20 2.48
CA ALA A 7 4.87 8.36 3.06
C ALA A 7 3.35 8.18 3.13
N GLU A 8 2.76 7.61 2.08
CA GLU A 8 1.31 7.44 1.96
C GLU A 8 0.97 6.34 0.94
N ILE A 9 -0.28 5.87 0.95
CA ILE A 9 -0.85 5.03 -0.11
C ILE A 9 -1.63 5.93 -1.07
N THR A 10 -1.48 5.69 -2.37
CA THR A 10 -2.06 6.51 -3.45
C THR A 10 -2.75 5.64 -4.49
N LEU A 11 -3.69 6.22 -5.23
CA LEU A 11 -4.29 5.56 -6.39
C LEU A 11 -3.30 5.56 -7.56
N SER A 12 -3.13 4.39 -8.17
CA SER A 12 -2.16 4.18 -9.25
C SER A 12 -2.84 3.51 -10.45
N PRO A 13 -2.65 4.02 -11.69
CA PRO A 13 -3.23 3.41 -12.88
C PRO A 13 -2.51 2.13 -13.30
N VAL A 14 -1.24 1.93 -12.91
CA VAL A 14 -0.40 0.80 -13.35
C VAL A 14 -0.34 -0.34 -12.35
N HIS A 15 -0.52 -0.06 -11.06
CA HIS A 15 -0.43 -1.07 -10.01
C HIS A 15 -1.76 -1.84 -9.88
N THR A 16 -1.65 -3.13 -9.54
CA THR A 16 -2.79 -4.07 -9.50
C THR A 16 -3.27 -4.40 -8.08
N ALA A 17 -2.53 -4.00 -7.04
CA ALA A 17 -2.99 -4.16 -5.66
C ALA A 17 -4.32 -3.42 -5.48
N ALA A 18 -5.34 -4.10 -4.94
CA ALA A 18 -6.70 -3.54 -4.79
C ALA A 18 -7.31 -2.95 -6.09
N ARG A 19 -6.95 -3.48 -7.27
CA ARG A 19 -7.49 -3.03 -8.57
C ARG A 19 -9.01 -2.99 -8.56
N ASP A 20 -9.59 -1.90 -9.06
CA ASP A 20 -11.04 -1.69 -9.20
C ASP A 20 -11.83 -1.70 -7.87
N LYS A 21 -11.16 -1.79 -6.71
CA LYS A 21 -11.82 -1.80 -5.39
C LYS A 21 -12.18 -0.39 -4.89
N LEU A 22 -11.35 0.60 -5.21
CA LEU A 22 -11.54 2.00 -4.77
C LEU A 22 -11.91 2.92 -5.94
N ARG A 23 -11.29 2.69 -7.11
CA ARG A 23 -11.58 3.41 -8.34
C ARG A 23 -11.41 2.46 -9.51
N LYS A 24 -12.40 2.44 -10.42
CA LYS A 24 -12.34 1.65 -11.65
C LYS A 24 -11.12 2.08 -12.48
N GLY A 25 -10.33 1.11 -12.93
CA GLY A 25 -9.09 1.33 -13.69
C GLY A 25 -7.88 1.75 -12.85
N ALA A 26 -7.96 1.70 -11.52
CA ALA A 26 -6.83 2.00 -10.64
C ALA A 26 -6.67 0.94 -9.53
N GLY A 27 -5.42 0.71 -9.13
CA GLY A 27 -5.05 0.01 -7.91
C GLY A 27 -4.40 0.96 -6.90
N LEU A 28 -3.73 0.40 -5.91
CA LEU A 28 -3.02 1.10 -4.86
C LEU A 28 -1.51 1.00 -5.05
N ALA A 29 -0.80 2.08 -4.73
CA ALA A 29 0.65 2.14 -4.71
C ALA A 29 1.14 2.90 -3.48
N VAL A 30 2.30 2.52 -2.97
CA VAL A 30 2.98 3.22 -1.88
C VAL A 30 3.79 4.38 -2.47
N ARG A 31 3.58 5.61 -2.00
CA ARG A 31 4.33 6.79 -2.43
C ARG A 31 5.68 6.86 -1.71
N PHE A 32 6.73 7.09 -2.48
CA PHE A 32 8.12 7.10 -2.01
C PHE A 32 8.50 5.83 -1.21
N PRO A 33 8.34 4.63 -1.81
CA PRO A 33 8.67 3.39 -1.12
C PRO A 33 10.18 3.31 -0.89
N ARG A 34 10.56 3.08 0.36
CA ARG A 34 11.94 2.89 0.80
C ARG A 34 12.06 1.52 1.45
N PHE A 35 13.03 0.75 1.00
CA PHE A 35 13.39 -0.49 1.66
C PHE A 35 14.07 -0.16 3.00
N THR A 36 13.63 -0.79 4.09
CA THR A 36 14.20 -0.52 5.43
C THR A 36 15.55 -1.19 5.67
N GLY A 37 16.04 -2.00 4.73
CA GLY A 37 17.20 -2.88 4.94
C GLY A 37 16.83 -4.22 5.59
N ARG A 38 15.57 -4.38 6.03
CA ARG A 38 15.13 -5.56 6.75
C ARG A 38 14.45 -6.58 5.84
N TRP A 39 15.12 -7.71 5.69
CA TRP A 39 14.53 -8.92 5.14
C TRP A 39 13.75 -9.64 6.25
N ARG A 40 12.43 -9.81 6.04
CA ARG A 40 11.59 -10.60 6.94
C ARG A 40 11.70 -12.07 6.52
N THR A 41 12.71 -12.73 7.07
CA THR A 41 12.91 -14.19 6.95
C THR A 41 11.97 -14.97 7.88
N ASP A 42 11.41 -14.28 8.87
CA ASP A 42 10.40 -14.78 9.81
C ASP A 42 8.99 -14.88 9.19
N LYS A 43 8.76 -14.29 8.01
CA LYS A 43 7.45 -14.25 7.35
C LYS A 43 7.46 -14.95 6.00
N LYS A 44 6.43 -15.76 5.75
CA LYS A 44 6.17 -16.35 4.44
C LYS A 44 5.49 -15.34 3.51
N PRO A 45 5.52 -15.55 2.18
CA PRO A 45 4.84 -14.66 1.23
C PRO A 45 3.36 -14.43 1.53
N GLU A 46 2.67 -15.42 2.09
CA GLU A 46 1.26 -15.37 2.45
C GLU A 46 0.99 -14.51 3.70
N ASP A 47 2.01 -14.28 4.53
CA ASP A 47 1.94 -13.44 5.75
C ASP A 47 2.26 -11.95 5.46
N ALA A 48 2.42 -11.61 4.18
CA ALA A 48 2.61 -10.24 3.73
C ALA A 48 1.32 -9.42 3.93
N THR A 49 1.47 -8.10 3.95
CA THR A 49 0.33 -7.18 4.08
C THR A 49 -0.70 -7.43 2.99
N THR A 50 -1.93 -7.68 3.41
CA THR A 50 -3.06 -8.05 2.57
C THR A 50 -3.66 -6.84 1.88
N ILE A 51 -4.45 -7.12 0.84
CA ILE A 51 -5.21 -6.09 0.12
C ILE A 51 -6.20 -5.37 1.04
N GLN A 52 -6.80 -6.07 2.00
CA GLN A 52 -7.75 -5.48 2.94
C GLN A 52 -7.07 -4.48 3.87
N GLU A 53 -5.92 -4.85 4.44
CA GLU A 53 -5.10 -3.95 5.26
C GLU A 53 -4.66 -2.71 4.46
N LEU A 54 -4.23 -2.87 3.21
CA LEU A 54 -3.86 -1.72 2.36
C LEU A 54 -5.05 -0.77 2.10
N ILE A 55 -6.24 -1.30 1.86
CA ILE A 55 -7.45 -0.49 1.66
C ILE A 55 -7.81 0.25 2.96
N GLU A 56 -7.70 -0.41 4.10
CA GLU A 56 -7.97 0.20 5.41
C GLU A 56 -6.96 1.31 5.71
N MET A 57 -5.67 1.06 5.51
CA MET A 57 -4.61 2.06 5.63
C MET A 57 -4.88 3.26 4.71
N TYR A 58 -5.28 3.02 3.46
CA TYR A 58 -5.62 4.09 2.52
C TYR A 58 -6.81 4.92 2.99
N LYS A 59 -7.86 4.29 3.52
CA LYS A 59 -9.04 4.99 4.07
C LYS A 59 -8.71 5.78 5.34
N ASN A 60 -7.77 5.28 6.15
CA ASN A 60 -7.33 5.90 7.40
C ASN A 60 -6.36 7.08 7.18
N GLN A 61 -5.88 7.30 5.96
CA GLN A 61 -5.20 8.54 5.62
C GLN A 61 -6.18 9.70 5.75
N VAL A 62 -6.12 10.41 6.88
CA VAL A 62 -6.92 11.60 7.16
C VAL A 62 -6.79 12.52 5.95
N LYS A 63 -7.90 12.77 5.25
CA LYS A 63 -7.96 13.81 4.22
C LYS A 63 -7.71 15.15 4.90
N LYS A 64 -6.44 15.54 5.06
CA LYS A 64 -6.08 16.95 5.12
C LYS A 64 -6.39 17.49 3.73
N VAL A 65 -7.66 17.83 3.52
CA VAL A 65 -8.01 18.86 2.56
C VAL A 65 -7.22 20.06 3.04
N VAL A 66 -6.17 20.37 2.30
CA VAL A 66 -5.39 21.59 2.48
C VAL A 66 -6.37 22.71 2.16
N GLU A 67 -6.79 23.44 3.19
CA GLU A 67 -7.41 24.76 3.06
C GLU A 67 -6.31 25.79 2.83
#